data_AF-A0A537E5J9-F1
#
_entry.id   AF-A0A537E5J9-F1
#
_cell.length_a   1.000
_cell.length_b   1.000
_cell.length_c   1.000
_cell.angle_alpha   90.00
_cell.angle_beta   90.00
_cell.angle_gamma   90.00
#
_symmetry.space_group_name_H-M   'P 1'
#
loop_
_entity.id
_entity.type
_entity.pdbx_description
1 polymer ?
#
loop_
_entity_poly.entity_id
_entity_poly.type
_entity_poly.pdbx_seq_one_letter_code
_entity_poly.pdbx_strand_id
1 'polypeptide(L)'
;MPINLNVYDGAATITNEYFKRFPMPDFERIYLPDSLRSFSDVDPIGTKELLIDDNRSAVGRQPYMTIDGTDFYFSVKGIGSTTSPFSRQLFKKEEICWLLKTGATKERIMNAKEKEMTFPRYLTGELWSRGCPYGSQGLEFASIAMKATEMSDASTTSIHGFRIAPLVKIVKLPEALQNEVTQVYWYRRFKQEMVQEMRLIPSNIRIYFHSDWTIGDDTGDLFDFFRINNNDKAMGFLENFVKSGIAILTLFVRSLRDNGNGTYSGLDFYDVWLDKDAVLAPDGTIFWADLEGLQMIVIGGRDRADLEFNIEEKMEHQIYRSLYEFMYAYEQIERERVRRFGHITDRKTQFEYLLKDALKEDEVVDLHRSQDSLELVIGNILGEERLSKRFTILDW
;
A
#
# COMPACT_ATOMS: atom_id res chain seq x y z
N MET A 1 7.27 16.23 2.17
CA MET A 1 7.34 17.59 1.55
C MET A 1 5.97 18.05 1.02
N PRO A 2 5.57 19.34 1.08
CA PRO A 2 4.29 19.81 0.52
C PRO A 2 4.29 19.89 -1.02
N ILE A 3 3.11 19.75 -1.62
CA ILE A 3 2.85 19.89 -3.06
C ILE A 3 1.49 20.55 -3.30
N ASN A 4 1.42 21.49 -4.25
CA ASN A 4 0.16 22.06 -4.72
C ASN A 4 -0.30 21.31 -5.97
N LEU A 5 -1.51 20.75 -5.92
CA LEU A 5 -2.14 20.09 -7.06
C LEU A 5 -3.33 20.91 -7.54
N ASN A 6 -3.39 21.09 -8.85
CA ASN A 6 -4.56 21.62 -9.54
C ASN A 6 -5.71 20.64 -9.45
N VAL A 7 -6.90 21.17 -9.18
CA VAL A 7 -8.13 20.41 -9.02
C VAL A 7 -8.97 20.55 -10.29
N TYR A 8 -9.46 19.43 -10.80
CA TYR A 8 -10.35 19.36 -11.96
C TYR A 8 -11.60 18.53 -11.63
N ASP A 9 -12.67 18.73 -12.39
CA ASP A 9 -13.81 17.82 -12.40
C ASP A 9 -13.37 16.43 -12.91
N GLY A 10 -13.78 15.37 -12.21
CA GLY A 10 -13.60 14.00 -12.67
C GLY A 10 -14.53 13.69 -13.84
N ALA A 11 -14.04 12.99 -14.88
CA ALA A 11 -14.86 12.65 -16.03
C ALA A 11 -15.97 11.64 -15.68
N ALA A 12 -15.64 10.68 -14.82
CA ALA A 12 -16.56 9.75 -14.21
C ALA A 12 -15.90 9.10 -12.99
N THR A 13 -16.72 8.58 -12.07
CA THR A 13 -16.25 7.95 -10.83
C THR A 13 -16.86 6.56 -10.65
N ILE A 14 -16.07 5.65 -10.10
CA ILE A 14 -16.53 4.35 -9.60
C ILE A 14 -16.33 4.38 -8.10
N THR A 15 -17.41 4.20 -7.34
CA THR A 15 -17.38 4.28 -5.87
C THR A 15 -17.48 2.89 -5.28
N ASN A 16 -16.58 2.59 -4.34
CA ASN A 16 -16.61 1.39 -3.52
C ASN A 16 -17.97 1.22 -2.82
N GLU A 17 -18.49 -0.01 -2.77
CA GLU A 17 -19.80 -0.31 -2.18
C GLU A 17 -20.00 0.26 -0.77
N TYR A 18 -18.97 0.20 0.08
CA TYR A 18 -19.02 0.65 1.47
C TYR A 18 -19.11 2.17 1.59
N PHE A 19 -18.53 2.89 0.63
CA PHE A 19 -18.41 4.34 0.68
C PHE A 19 -19.53 5.07 -0.08
N LYS A 20 -20.42 4.36 -0.78
CA LYS A 20 -21.54 4.94 -1.56
C LYS A 20 -22.44 5.89 -0.76
N ARG A 21 -22.58 5.66 0.55
CA ARG A 21 -23.47 6.46 1.42
C ARG A 21 -22.80 7.70 2.01
N PHE A 22 -21.50 7.86 1.83
CA PHE A 22 -20.74 8.95 2.42
C PHE A 22 -20.48 10.04 1.37
N PRO A 23 -20.94 11.28 1.60
CA PRO A 23 -20.65 12.38 0.70
C PRO A 23 -19.16 12.75 0.82
N MET A 24 -18.37 12.33 -0.17
CA MET A 24 -16.93 12.56 -0.23
C MET A 24 -16.57 13.38 -1.48
N PRO A 25 -16.85 14.70 -1.49
CA PRO A 25 -16.70 15.53 -2.69
C PRO A 25 -15.24 15.65 -3.15
N ASP A 26 -14.30 15.63 -2.20
CA ASP A 26 -12.87 15.59 -2.50
C ASP A 26 -12.46 14.35 -3.30
N PHE A 27 -13.18 13.23 -3.15
CA PHE A 27 -12.88 11.97 -3.82
C PHE A 27 -13.48 11.88 -5.23
N GLU A 28 -14.17 12.92 -5.69
CA GLU A 28 -14.77 12.99 -7.04
C GLU A 28 -13.96 13.87 -7.99
N ARG A 29 -12.85 14.43 -7.50
CA ARG A 29 -12.00 15.36 -8.23
C ARG A 29 -10.76 14.67 -8.76
N ILE A 30 -10.14 15.30 -9.74
CA ILE A 30 -8.82 14.91 -10.25
C ILE A 30 -7.80 15.91 -9.72
N TYR A 31 -6.65 15.39 -9.29
CA TYR A 31 -5.56 16.18 -8.70
C TYR A 31 -4.29 16.03 -9.51
N LEU A 32 -3.91 17.06 -10.24
CA LEU A 32 -2.75 17.02 -11.15
C LEU A 32 -1.74 18.11 -10.81
N PRO A 33 -0.45 17.86 -10.99
CA PRO A 33 0.60 18.86 -10.82
C PRO A 33 0.49 19.93 -11.91
N ASP A 34 1.04 21.12 -11.63
CA ASP A 34 1.10 22.22 -12.59
C ASP A 34 1.76 21.84 -13.94
N SER A 35 2.66 20.85 -13.94
CA SER A 35 3.36 20.37 -15.14
C SER A 35 2.41 19.74 -16.16
N LEU A 36 1.22 19.29 -15.72
CA LEU A 36 0.21 18.72 -16.60
C LEU A 36 -0.78 19.76 -17.13
N ARG A 37 -0.69 21.03 -16.69
CA ARG A 37 -1.54 22.09 -17.23
C ARG A 37 -1.34 22.25 -18.74
N SER A 38 -0.11 22.09 -19.24
CA SER A 38 0.15 22.19 -20.68
C SER A 38 -0.39 21.01 -21.52
N PHE A 39 -0.86 19.94 -20.89
CA PHE A 39 -1.46 18.75 -21.53
C PHE A 39 -2.99 18.82 -21.61
N SER A 40 -3.61 19.86 -21.06
CA SER A 40 -5.06 20.07 -21.06
C SER A 40 -5.37 21.51 -21.42
N ASP A 41 -6.42 21.73 -22.20
CA ASP A 41 -6.97 23.07 -22.45
C ASP A 41 -8.03 23.47 -21.42
N VAL A 42 -8.25 22.64 -20.39
CA VAL A 42 -9.18 22.89 -19.30
C VAL A 42 -8.47 23.64 -18.18
N ASP A 43 -9.04 24.77 -17.75
CA ASP A 43 -8.56 25.47 -16.57
C ASP A 43 -8.97 24.73 -15.27
N PRO A 44 -8.08 24.69 -14.26
CA PRO A 44 -8.42 24.09 -12.98
C PRO A 44 -9.49 24.90 -12.26
N ILE A 45 -10.36 24.19 -11.53
CA ILE A 45 -11.40 24.80 -10.69
C ILE A 45 -10.87 25.30 -9.35
N GLY A 46 -9.63 24.94 -9.01
CA GLY A 46 -8.95 25.35 -7.79
C GLY A 46 -7.61 24.65 -7.62
N THR A 47 -6.99 24.84 -6.46
CA THR A 47 -5.76 24.17 -6.05
C THR A 47 -5.92 23.57 -4.66
N LYS A 48 -5.22 22.46 -4.40
CA LYS A 48 -5.19 21.80 -3.10
C LYS A 48 -3.75 21.53 -2.69
N GLU A 49 -3.38 22.01 -1.52
CA GLU A 49 -2.09 21.69 -0.92
C GLU A 49 -2.16 20.32 -0.22
N LEU A 50 -1.30 19.41 -0.63
CA LEU A 50 -1.14 18.08 -0.06
C LEU A 50 0.31 17.87 0.38
N LEU A 51 0.59 16.75 1.03
CA LEU A 51 1.94 16.25 1.28
C LEU A 51 2.25 15.13 0.29
N ILE A 52 3.48 15.10 -0.19
CA ILE A 52 3.98 13.98 -0.98
C ILE A 52 4.00 12.73 -0.09
N ASP A 53 3.42 11.64 -0.59
CA ASP A 53 3.46 10.32 0.04
C ASP A 53 4.56 9.47 -0.61
N ASP A 54 4.44 9.24 -1.92
CA ASP A 54 5.46 8.54 -2.71
C ASP A 54 5.73 9.23 -4.07
N ASN A 55 6.48 8.55 -4.93
CA ASN A 55 6.77 9.04 -6.28
C ASN A 55 5.51 9.32 -7.12
N ARG A 56 4.34 8.77 -6.80
CA ARG A 56 3.11 8.87 -7.61
C ARG A 56 1.86 9.25 -6.81
N SER A 57 2.00 9.58 -5.53
CA SER A 57 0.87 9.77 -4.61
C SER A 57 1.06 10.97 -3.68
N ALA A 58 -0.05 11.50 -3.19
CA ALA A 58 -0.07 12.58 -2.20
C ALA A 58 -1.18 12.38 -1.18
N VAL A 59 -0.95 12.85 0.05
CA VAL A 59 -1.83 12.69 1.21
C VAL A 59 -2.25 14.05 1.79
N GLY A 60 -3.47 14.14 2.30
CA GLY A 60 -3.99 15.31 3.02
C GLY A 60 -3.35 15.48 4.39
N ARG A 61 -3.35 16.72 4.90
CA ARG A 61 -2.75 17.06 6.20
C ARG A 61 -3.67 16.82 7.40
N GLN A 62 -4.96 16.77 7.16
CA GLN A 62 -5.97 16.65 8.21
C GLN A 62 -6.65 15.28 8.11
N PRO A 63 -6.98 14.65 9.25
CA PRO A 63 -7.82 13.47 9.27
C PRO A 63 -9.12 13.74 8.52
N TYR A 64 -9.48 12.82 7.64
CA TYR A 64 -10.73 12.83 6.89
C TYR A 64 -11.83 12.09 7.64
N MET A 65 -11.51 10.93 8.22
CA MET A 65 -12.40 10.14 9.05
C MET A 65 -11.63 9.18 9.96
N THR A 66 -12.29 8.68 11.01
CA THR A 66 -11.75 7.65 11.89
C THR A 66 -12.46 6.33 11.60
N ILE A 67 -11.71 5.24 11.42
CA ILE A 67 -12.24 3.88 11.28
C ILE A 67 -11.55 3.02 12.34
N ASP A 68 -12.34 2.35 13.18
CA ASP A 68 -11.82 1.45 14.22
C ASP A 68 -10.75 2.12 15.12
N GLY A 69 -11.03 3.36 15.53
CA GLY A 69 -10.13 4.14 16.39
C GLY A 69 -8.88 4.71 15.70
N THR A 70 -8.64 4.38 14.42
CA THR A 70 -7.53 4.93 13.62
C THR A 70 -7.99 6.10 12.76
N ASP A 71 -7.28 7.23 12.82
CA ASP A 71 -7.51 8.35 11.92
C ASP A 71 -6.95 8.07 10.53
N PHE A 72 -7.78 8.30 9.51
CA PHE A 72 -7.41 8.16 8.10
C PHE A 72 -7.45 9.51 7.39
N TYR A 73 -6.52 9.68 6.46
CA TYR A 73 -6.30 10.88 5.67
C TYR A 73 -6.67 10.62 4.23
N PHE A 74 -7.17 11.65 3.54
CA PHE A 74 -7.38 11.61 2.10
C PHE A 74 -6.04 11.35 1.40
N SER A 75 -5.99 10.38 0.49
CA SER A 75 -4.82 10.10 -0.36
C SER A 75 -5.24 9.95 -1.81
N VAL A 76 -4.42 10.45 -2.73
CA VAL A 76 -4.58 10.30 -4.17
C VAL A 76 -3.35 9.64 -4.75
N LYS A 77 -3.55 8.53 -5.47
CA LYS A 77 -2.51 7.83 -6.24
C LYS A 77 -2.74 8.04 -7.74
N GLY A 78 -1.65 8.29 -8.46
CA GLY A 78 -1.65 8.62 -9.90
C GLY A 78 -1.52 10.12 -10.18
N ILE A 79 -0.75 10.86 -9.37
CA ILE A 79 -0.51 12.31 -9.54
C ILE A 79 0.71 12.64 -10.44
N GLY A 80 1.24 11.65 -11.16
CA GLY A 80 2.46 11.77 -11.96
C GLY A 80 3.72 11.39 -11.19
N SER A 81 4.69 10.85 -11.92
CA SER A 81 6.02 10.49 -11.40
C SER A 81 6.95 11.70 -11.46
N THR A 82 7.81 11.89 -10.45
CA THR A 82 8.89 12.91 -10.48
C THR A 82 10.11 12.42 -11.25
N THR A 83 10.31 11.11 -11.35
CA THR A 83 11.48 10.48 -11.95
C THR A 83 11.15 9.84 -13.29
N SER A 84 12.12 9.80 -14.21
CA SER A 84 12.01 9.13 -15.50
C SER A 84 12.13 7.61 -15.34
N PRO A 85 11.28 6.82 -16.04
CA PRO A 85 11.25 5.37 -15.90
C PRO A 85 12.55 4.69 -16.35
N PHE A 86 13.36 5.33 -17.19
CA PHE A 86 14.56 4.73 -17.81
C PHE A 86 15.88 5.24 -17.25
N SER A 87 15.89 6.42 -16.63
CA SER A 87 17.14 7.04 -16.14
C SER A 87 17.23 7.10 -14.61
N ARG A 88 16.11 6.88 -13.89
CA ARG A 88 15.98 7.15 -12.44
C ARG A 88 16.36 8.59 -12.05
N GLN A 89 16.49 9.50 -13.01
CA GLN A 89 16.71 10.92 -12.79
C GLN A 89 15.37 11.64 -12.75
N LEU A 90 15.34 12.84 -12.16
CA LEU A 90 14.15 13.70 -12.21
C LEU A 90 13.77 13.99 -13.67
N PHE A 91 12.47 13.96 -13.95
CA PHE A 91 11.96 14.36 -15.25
C PHE A 91 12.35 15.80 -15.55
N LYS A 92 12.88 15.98 -16.76
CA LYS A 92 13.20 17.30 -17.30
C LYS A 92 12.18 17.68 -18.35
N LYS A 93 11.86 18.97 -18.40
CA LYS A 93 10.96 19.52 -19.42
C LYS A 93 11.45 19.18 -20.83
N GLU A 94 12.77 19.25 -21.08
CA GLU A 94 13.37 18.95 -22.37
C GLU A 94 13.15 17.50 -22.78
N GLU A 95 13.23 16.56 -21.83
CA GLU A 95 12.97 15.14 -22.07
C GLU A 95 11.53 14.94 -22.54
N ILE A 96 10.56 15.52 -21.82
CA ILE A 96 9.14 15.46 -22.19
C ILE A 96 8.88 16.08 -23.56
N CYS A 97 9.43 17.27 -23.83
CA CYS A 97 9.32 17.93 -25.13
C CYS A 97 9.92 17.10 -26.27
N TRP A 98 11.03 16.40 -26.02
CA TRP A 98 11.67 15.55 -27.02
C TRP A 98 10.81 14.31 -27.34
N LEU A 99 10.16 13.74 -26.32
CA LEU A 99 9.30 12.56 -26.46
C LEU A 99 7.95 12.85 -27.14
N LEU A 100 7.46 14.08 -27.04
CA LEU A 100 6.23 14.49 -27.71
C LEU A 100 6.44 14.70 -29.21
N LYS A 101 5.45 14.29 -30.00
CA LYS A 101 5.34 14.66 -31.42
C LYS A 101 5.21 16.18 -31.55
N THR A 102 5.61 16.72 -32.70
CA THR A 102 5.37 18.13 -33.03
C THR A 102 3.86 18.43 -32.95
N GLY A 103 3.47 19.46 -32.20
CA GLY A 103 2.07 19.82 -32.00
C GLY A 103 1.86 20.84 -30.87
N ALA A 104 0.61 21.27 -30.69
CA ALA A 104 0.23 22.33 -29.75
C ALA A 104 0.67 22.03 -28.30
N THR A 105 0.55 20.79 -27.83
CA THR A 105 1.00 20.38 -26.48
C THR A 105 2.49 20.61 -26.27
N LYS A 106 3.32 20.23 -27.25
CA LYS A 106 4.78 20.47 -27.19
C LYS A 106 5.09 21.96 -27.16
N GLU A 107 4.41 22.77 -27.96
CA GLU A 107 4.57 24.23 -27.96
C GLU A 107 4.15 24.85 -26.62
N ARG A 108 3.01 24.43 -26.04
CA ARG A 108 2.55 24.86 -24.72
C ARG A 108 3.58 24.55 -23.63
N ILE A 109 4.14 23.34 -23.62
CA ILE A 109 5.17 22.94 -22.66
C ILE A 109 6.42 23.80 -22.87
N MET A 110 6.94 23.89 -24.09
CA MET A 110 8.14 24.70 -24.40
C MET A 110 8.00 26.15 -23.93
N ASN A 111 6.82 26.75 -24.09
CA ASN A 111 6.55 28.12 -23.70
C ASN A 111 6.19 28.30 -22.21
N ALA A 112 5.91 27.22 -21.47
CA ALA A 112 5.63 27.29 -20.04
C ALA A 112 6.88 27.79 -19.28
N LYS A 113 6.71 28.80 -18.43
CA LYS A 113 7.78 29.33 -17.59
C LYS A 113 8.12 28.30 -16.51
N GLU A 114 9.36 27.79 -16.50
CA GLU A 114 9.83 26.79 -15.53
C GLU A 114 10.01 27.32 -14.10
N LYS A 115 9.95 28.63 -13.91
CA LYS A 115 10.49 29.32 -12.73
C LYS A 115 9.83 29.01 -11.38
N GLU A 116 8.82 28.16 -11.31
CA GLU A 116 8.07 27.88 -10.08
C GLU A 116 7.86 26.38 -9.79
N MET A 117 8.43 25.46 -10.60
CA MET A 117 8.17 24.02 -10.44
C MET A 117 9.26 23.31 -9.64
N THR A 118 9.16 23.32 -8.31
CA THR A 118 9.92 22.40 -7.46
C THR A 118 9.38 20.98 -7.65
N PHE A 119 10.10 20.16 -8.42
CA PHE A 119 9.79 18.74 -8.73
C PHE A 119 8.61 18.52 -9.69
N PRO A 120 8.79 18.76 -11.00
CA PRO A 120 7.75 18.50 -11.99
C PRO A 120 7.39 17.01 -12.00
N ARG A 121 6.09 16.73 -12.20
CA ARG A 121 5.52 15.39 -12.22
C ARG A 121 4.79 15.14 -13.53
N TYR A 122 5.00 13.98 -14.13
CA TYR A 122 4.38 13.65 -15.42
C TYR A 122 3.67 12.30 -15.38
N LEU A 123 2.55 12.24 -16.10
CA LEU A 123 1.92 11.00 -16.52
C LEU A 123 2.48 10.65 -17.89
N THR A 124 2.68 9.38 -18.18
CA THR A 124 3.13 8.93 -19.49
C THR A 124 2.29 7.78 -20.01
N GLY A 125 2.34 7.56 -21.33
CA GLY A 125 1.77 6.39 -21.96
C GLY A 125 2.61 5.13 -21.78
N GLU A 126 3.79 5.20 -21.16
CA GLU A 126 4.64 4.02 -21.02
C GLU A 126 4.07 3.08 -19.97
N LEU A 127 3.96 1.82 -20.34
CA LEU A 127 3.63 0.73 -19.44
C LEU A 127 4.77 0.48 -18.46
N TRP A 128 4.45 0.64 -17.18
CA TRP A 128 5.27 0.20 -16.08
C TRP A 128 4.83 -1.18 -15.59
N SER A 129 5.78 -2.10 -15.53
CA SER A 129 5.55 -3.50 -15.14
C SER A 129 4.27 -4.09 -15.77
N ARG A 130 3.33 -4.57 -14.93
CA ARG A 130 2.19 -5.43 -15.29
C ARG A 130 1.04 -4.75 -16.03
N GLY A 131 1.10 -3.46 -16.30
CA GLY A 131 0.04 -2.82 -17.08
C GLY A 131 -0.40 -1.44 -16.62
N CYS A 132 0.29 -0.82 -15.66
CA CYS A 132 -0.07 0.52 -15.21
C CYS A 132 0.69 1.57 -16.06
N PRO A 133 0.03 2.66 -16.49
CA PRO A 133 0.71 3.82 -17.07
C PRO A 133 1.66 4.46 -16.05
N TYR A 134 2.89 4.75 -16.45
CA TYR A 134 3.88 5.30 -15.53
C TYR A 134 3.49 6.70 -15.05
N GLY A 135 3.49 6.89 -13.73
CA GLY A 135 2.99 8.10 -13.07
C GLY A 135 1.47 8.11 -12.81
N SER A 136 0.70 7.18 -13.39
CA SER A 136 -0.75 7.09 -13.25
C SER A 136 -1.18 5.69 -12.80
N GLN A 137 -2.48 5.40 -12.83
CA GLN A 137 -3.06 4.07 -12.63
C GLN A 137 -3.92 3.67 -13.83
N GLY A 138 -4.01 2.37 -14.10
CA GLY A 138 -4.93 1.81 -15.09
C GLY A 138 -6.23 1.30 -14.46
N LEU A 139 -7.35 1.45 -15.16
CA LEU A 139 -8.67 1.05 -14.65
C LEU A 139 -8.73 -0.42 -14.19
N GLU A 140 -8.06 -1.34 -14.90
CA GLU A 140 -8.01 -2.76 -14.53
C GLU A 140 -7.39 -2.97 -13.13
N PHE A 141 -6.20 -2.41 -12.89
CA PHE A 141 -5.50 -2.51 -11.60
C PHE A 141 -6.23 -1.77 -10.48
N ALA A 142 -6.78 -0.60 -10.77
CA ALA A 142 -7.63 0.10 -9.81
C ALA A 142 -8.87 -0.72 -9.42
N SER A 143 -9.43 -1.48 -10.37
CA SER A 143 -10.56 -2.38 -10.12
C SER A 143 -10.15 -3.60 -9.28
N ILE A 144 -8.91 -4.09 -9.40
CA ILE A 144 -8.36 -5.13 -8.51
C ILE A 144 -8.23 -4.59 -7.09
N ALA A 145 -7.64 -3.41 -6.92
CA ALA A 145 -7.53 -2.73 -5.63
C ALA A 145 -8.92 -2.47 -4.98
N MET A 146 -9.92 -2.14 -5.80
CA MET A 146 -11.31 -1.96 -5.36
C MET A 146 -11.87 -3.26 -4.79
N LYS A 147 -11.74 -4.37 -5.53
CA LYS A 147 -12.20 -5.69 -5.09
C LYS A 147 -11.50 -6.15 -3.81
N ALA A 148 -10.19 -5.91 -3.68
CA ALA A 148 -9.46 -6.21 -2.45
C ALA A 148 -10.02 -5.39 -1.27
N THR A 149 -10.39 -4.13 -1.49
CA THR A 149 -11.06 -3.31 -0.47
C THR A 149 -12.42 -3.88 -0.08
N GLU A 150 -13.21 -4.33 -1.05
CA GLU A 150 -14.53 -4.96 -0.86
C GLU A 150 -14.48 -6.37 -0.25
N MET A 151 -13.28 -6.93 -0.04
CA MET A 151 -13.11 -8.16 0.74
C MET A 151 -12.93 -7.89 2.24
N SER A 152 -12.64 -6.65 2.62
CA SER A 152 -12.45 -6.27 4.02
C SER A 152 -13.78 -5.96 4.73
N ASP A 153 -13.82 -6.15 6.04
CA ASP A 153 -14.89 -5.61 6.87
C ASP A 153 -14.80 -4.07 6.87
N ALA A 154 -15.85 -3.42 6.36
CA ALA A 154 -15.92 -1.97 6.23
C ALA A 154 -15.79 -1.21 7.58
N SER A 155 -16.14 -1.85 8.69
CA SER A 155 -16.05 -1.23 10.03
C SER A 155 -14.63 -1.20 10.58
N THR A 156 -13.76 -2.06 10.05
CA THR A 156 -12.38 -2.25 10.54
C THR A 156 -11.33 -2.14 9.44
N THR A 157 -11.70 -2.04 8.16
CA THR A 157 -10.77 -2.15 7.02
C THR A 157 -9.86 -3.39 7.11
N SER A 158 -10.43 -4.50 7.60
CA SER A 158 -9.68 -5.71 7.92
C SER A 158 -10.17 -6.93 7.15
N ILE A 159 -9.24 -7.74 6.67
CA ILE A 159 -9.47 -9.11 6.19
C ILE A 159 -8.90 -10.03 7.27
N HIS A 160 -9.73 -10.38 8.26
CA HIS A 160 -9.35 -11.31 9.34
C HIS A 160 -8.02 -10.94 10.01
N GLY A 161 -7.86 -9.68 10.43
CA GLY A 161 -6.65 -9.13 11.04
C GLY A 161 -5.69 -8.44 10.05
N PHE A 162 -5.69 -8.79 8.77
CA PHE A 162 -4.89 -8.08 7.75
C PHE A 162 -5.51 -6.72 7.46
N ARG A 163 -4.80 -5.63 7.75
CA ARG A 163 -5.31 -4.26 7.64
C ARG A 163 -4.95 -3.64 6.29
N ILE A 164 -5.89 -2.92 5.69
CA ILE A 164 -5.70 -2.27 4.38
C ILE A 164 -6.00 -0.78 4.43
N ALA A 165 -5.29 0.01 3.63
CA ALA A 165 -5.64 1.39 3.33
C ALA A 165 -6.69 1.39 2.20
N PRO A 166 -7.98 1.60 2.49
CA PRO A 166 -9.05 1.25 1.56
C PRO A 166 -9.09 2.20 0.35
N LEU A 167 -9.39 1.63 -0.82
CA LEU A 167 -9.73 2.40 -2.02
C LEU A 167 -11.20 2.80 -1.97
N VAL A 168 -11.46 4.11 -1.97
CA VAL A 168 -12.81 4.66 -1.83
C VAL A 168 -13.44 4.93 -3.20
N LYS A 169 -12.71 5.62 -4.08
CA LYS A 169 -13.18 5.94 -5.44
C LYS A 169 -12.08 5.78 -6.48
N ILE A 170 -12.47 5.36 -7.68
CA ILE A 170 -11.65 5.45 -8.89
C ILE A 170 -12.18 6.61 -9.70
N VAL A 171 -11.31 7.56 -10.06
CA VAL A 171 -11.68 8.75 -10.83
C VAL A 171 -11.00 8.70 -12.19
N LYS A 172 -11.81 8.70 -13.26
CA LYS A 172 -11.32 8.59 -14.64
C LYS A 172 -10.75 9.92 -15.12
N LEU A 173 -9.57 9.90 -15.73
CA LEU A 173 -8.97 11.08 -16.35
C LEU A 173 -9.76 11.50 -17.60
N PRO A 174 -9.83 12.80 -17.96
CA PRO A 174 -10.48 13.22 -19.20
C PRO A 174 -9.79 12.62 -20.43
N GLU A 175 -10.56 12.17 -21.41
CA GLU A 175 -10.03 11.55 -22.63
C GLU A 175 -9.04 12.45 -23.37
N ALA A 176 -9.32 13.76 -23.44
CA ALA A 176 -8.42 14.74 -24.04
C ALA A 176 -7.02 14.74 -23.38
N LEU A 177 -6.97 14.70 -22.04
CA LEU A 177 -5.71 14.61 -21.31
C LEU A 177 -5.01 13.28 -21.59
N GLN A 178 -5.75 12.16 -21.55
CA GLN A 178 -5.21 10.82 -21.83
C GLN A 178 -4.57 10.74 -23.22
N ASN A 179 -5.22 11.31 -24.23
CA ASN A 179 -4.73 11.34 -25.61
C ASN A 179 -3.41 12.13 -25.75
N GLU A 180 -3.19 13.14 -24.92
CA GLU A 180 -1.93 13.89 -24.91
C GLU A 180 -0.82 13.15 -24.14
N VAL A 181 -1.10 12.67 -22.92
CA VAL A 181 -0.06 12.02 -22.09
C VAL A 181 0.37 10.65 -22.65
N THR A 182 -0.50 9.95 -23.38
CA THR A 182 -0.17 8.66 -24.03
C THR A 182 0.82 8.80 -25.19
N GLN A 183 1.08 10.03 -25.65
CA GLN A 183 2.11 10.31 -26.65
C GLN A 183 3.51 10.32 -26.04
N VAL A 184 3.63 10.56 -24.72
CA VAL A 184 4.91 10.54 -24.00
C VAL A 184 5.36 9.09 -23.82
N TYR A 185 6.51 8.77 -24.43
CA TYR A 185 7.06 7.43 -24.63
C TYR A 185 6.19 6.50 -25.51
N TRP A 186 6.85 5.54 -26.16
CA TRP A 186 6.23 4.70 -27.20
C TRP A 186 6.69 3.24 -27.19
N TYR A 187 7.57 2.83 -26.26
CA TYR A 187 8.12 1.48 -26.26
C TYR A 187 7.03 0.45 -25.97
N ARG A 188 6.22 0.71 -24.93
CA ARG A 188 5.05 -0.10 -24.60
C ARG A 188 3.90 0.82 -24.21
N ARG A 189 3.12 1.24 -25.21
CA ARG A 189 2.01 2.16 -24.99
C ARG A 189 0.87 1.50 -24.22
N PHE A 190 0.44 2.14 -23.13
CA PHE A 190 -0.78 1.85 -22.40
C PHE A 190 -1.99 2.20 -23.26
N LYS A 191 -2.97 1.29 -23.32
CA LYS A 191 -4.13 1.38 -24.23
C LYS A 191 -5.47 1.38 -23.50
N GLN A 192 -5.47 1.17 -22.19
CA GLN A 192 -6.70 1.18 -21.41
C GLN A 192 -6.95 2.58 -20.84
N GLU A 193 -7.99 2.71 -20.05
CA GLU A 193 -8.36 3.97 -19.42
C GLU A 193 -7.45 4.29 -18.23
N MET A 194 -6.89 5.50 -18.23
CA MET A 194 -6.10 6.03 -17.12
C MET A 194 -7.02 6.62 -16.04
N VAL A 195 -6.66 6.35 -14.79
CA VAL A 195 -7.46 6.74 -13.62
C VAL A 195 -6.56 7.23 -12.49
N GLN A 196 -7.16 7.93 -11.54
CA GLN A 196 -6.61 8.14 -10.20
C GLN A 196 -7.38 7.32 -9.18
N GLU A 197 -6.67 6.87 -8.15
CA GLU A 197 -7.23 6.17 -7.02
C GLU A 197 -7.33 7.11 -5.83
N MET A 198 -8.54 7.28 -5.31
CA MET A 198 -8.82 8.08 -4.13
C MET A 198 -8.98 7.15 -2.92
N ARG A 199 -8.02 7.23 -2.02
CA ARG A 199 -7.79 6.27 -0.94
C ARG A 199 -7.91 6.96 0.41
N LEU A 200 -8.10 6.16 1.45
CA LEU A 200 -7.88 6.56 2.83
C LEU A 200 -6.61 5.87 3.33
N ILE A 201 -5.71 6.63 3.95
CA ILE A 201 -4.44 6.10 4.46
C ILE A 201 -4.20 6.60 5.89
N PRO A 202 -3.68 5.79 6.83
CA PRO A 202 -3.51 6.21 8.24
C PRO A 202 -2.27 7.10 8.47
N SER A 203 -1.31 7.06 7.55
CA SER A 203 -0.10 7.88 7.54
C SER A 203 0.58 7.79 6.17
N ASN A 204 1.66 8.54 5.95
CA ASN A 204 2.59 8.34 4.84
C ASN A 204 3.93 7.74 5.28
N ILE A 205 3.97 7.06 6.44
CA ILE A 205 5.20 6.47 7.00
C ILE A 205 5.33 5.04 6.51
N ARG A 206 6.47 4.72 5.90
CA ARG A 206 6.76 3.41 5.30
C ARG A 206 7.72 2.63 6.19
N ILE A 207 7.91 1.35 5.90
CA ILE A 207 8.83 0.53 6.67
C ILE A 207 10.28 0.85 6.29
N TYR A 208 10.66 0.83 5.00
CA TYR A 208 12.04 1.13 4.57
C TYR A 208 12.19 2.05 3.36
N PHE A 209 11.26 2.06 2.41
CA PHE A 209 11.49 2.78 1.15
C PHE A 209 10.34 3.73 0.78
N HIS A 210 10.66 4.66 -0.13
CA HIS A 210 9.70 5.51 -0.86
C HIS A 210 8.91 6.53 -0.02
N SER A 211 9.24 6.71 1.26
CA SER A 211 8.78 7.84 2.07
C SER A 211 9.95 8.65 2.60
N ASP A 212 9.68 9.93 2.90
CA ASP A 212 10.60 10.82 3.59
C ASP A 212 10.94 10.31 5.01
N TRP A 213 10.10 9.46 5.61
CA TRP A 213 10.22 8.94 6.97
C TRP A 213 10.00 7.43 7.00
N THR A 214 10.98 6.68 7.52
CA THR A 214 10.93 5.21 7.55
C THR A 214 11.31 4.62 8.89
N ILE A 215 10.78 3.44 9.22
CA ILE A 215 11.15 2.72 10.45
C ILE A 215 12.64 2.32 10.41
N GLY A 216 13.19 1.99 9.24
CA GLY A 216 14.58 1.57 9.10
C GLY A 216 15.61 2.65 9.41
N ASP A 217 15.34 3.88 8.98
CA ASP A 217 16.33 4.97 9.04
C ASP A 217 16.01 6.01 10.14
N ASP A 218 14.73 6.23 10.46
CA ASP A 218 14.27 7.39 11.24
C ASP A 218 13.47 6.99 12.50
N THR A 219 13.68 5.78 13.05
CA THR A 219 12.86 5.23 14.14
C THR A 219 12.73 6.17 15.35
N GLY A 220 13.81 6.89 15.69
CA GLY A 220 13.79 7.84 16.79
C GLY A 220 12.88 9.04 16.52
N ASP A 221 13.04 9.69 15.37
CA ASP A 221 12.19 10.82 15.01
C ASP A 221 10.73 10.39 14.88
N LEU A 222 10.48 9.17 14.39
CA LEU A 222 9.14 8.57 14.35
C LEU A 222 8.50 8.41 15.72
N PHE A 223 9.25 7.98 16.74
CA PHE A 223 8.74 7.92 18.11
C PHE A 223 8.32 9.29 18.63
N ASP A 224 9.10 10.34 18.32
CA ASP A 224 8.76 11.71 18.70
C ASP A 224 7.54 12.22 17.94
N PHE A 225 7.45 11.94 16.64
CA PHE A 225 6.32 12.30 15.78
C PHE A 225 5.01 11.65 16.25
N PHE A 226 5.03 10.34 16.53
CA PHE A 226 3.89 9.60 17.07
C PHE A 226 3.66 9.81 18.57
N ARG A 227 4.50 10.60 19.25
CA ARG A 227 4.40 10.91 20.69
C ARG A 227 4.44 9.64 21.55
N ILE A 228 5.28 8.69 21.17
CA ILE A 228 5.62 7.48 21.93
C ILE A 228 6.63 7.90 23.01
N ASN A 229 6.09 8.42 24.11
CA ASN A 229 6.84 9.10 25.16
C ASN A 229 7.07 8.27 26.43
N ASN A 230 6.60 7.02 26.45
CA ASN A 230 6.82 6.09 27.55
C ASN A 230 6.88 4.64 27.04
N ASN A 231 7.32 3.75 27.92
CA ASN A 231 7.50 2.34 27.57
C ASN A 231 6.18 1.63 27.25
N ASP A 232 5.10 1.93 27.97
CA ASP A 232 3.80 1.26 27.77
C ASP A 232 3.22 1.53 26.38
N LYS A 233 3.32 2.77 25.91
CA LYS A 233 2.94 3.12 24.53
C LYS A 233 3.82 2.43 23.49
N ALA A 234 5.13 2.35 23.74
CA ALA A 234 6.05 1.67 22.84
C ALA A 234 5.77 0.15 22.77
N MET A 235 5.38 -0.45 23.91
CA MET A 235 4.94 -1.83 23.97
C MET A 235 3.63 -2.06 23.23
N GLY A 236 2.62 -1.21 23.42
CA GLY A 236 1.36 -1.29 22.65
C GLY A 236 1.59 -1.09 21.14
N PHE A 237 2.52 -0.22 20.78
CA PHE A 237 2.95 -0.04 19.39
C PHE A 237 3.58 -1.32 18.81
N LEU A 238 4.49 -1.95 19.54
CA LEU A 238 5.10 -3.23 19.15
C LEU A 238 4.07 -4.36 19.06
N GLU A 239 3.11 -4.41 19.99
CA GLU A 239 2.03 -5.42 19.97
C GLU A 239 1.19 -5.30 18.70
N ASN A 240 0.73 -4.09 18.36
CA ASN A 240 -0.02 -3.84 17.12
C ASN A 240 0.81 -4.12 15.87
N PHE A 241 2.10 -3.76 15.89
CA PHE A 241 3.03 -4.05 14.80
C PHE A 241 3.17 -5.56 14.59
N VAL A 242 3.37 -6.33 15.66
CA VAL A 242 3.47 -7.79 15.60
C VAL A 242 2.16 -8.41 15.15
N LYS A 243 1.02 -8.01 15.72
CA LYS A 243 -0.31 -8.52 15.37
C LYS A 243 -0.62 -8.35 13.89
N SER A 244 -0.49 -7.13 13.39
CA SER A 244 -0.73 -6.82 11.97
C SER A 244 0.32 -7.46 11.06
N GLY A 245 1.58 -7.54 11.49
CA GLY A 245 2.65 -8.22 10.77
C GLY A 245 2.40 -9.72 10.58
N ILE A 246 2.03 -10.44 11.65
CA ILE A 246 1.66 -11.87 11.54
C ILE A 246 0.45 -12.04 10.62
N ALA A 247 -0.51 -11.12 10.66
CA ALA A 247 -1.65 -11.17 9.76
C ALA A 247 -1.27 -11.02 8.28
N ILE A 248 -0.29 -10.17 7.97
CA ILE A 248 0.30 -10.03 6.63
C ILE A 248 0.99 -11.33 6.21
N LEU A 249 1.83 -11.91 7.07
CA LEU A 249 2.58 -13.14 6.77
C LEU A 249 1.67 -14.36 6.52
N THR A 250 0.41 -14.28 6.95
CA THR A 250 -0.58 -15.37 6.85
C THR A 250 -1.83 -14.98 6.05
N LEU A 251 -1.72 -13.95 5.19
CA LEU A 251 -2.84 -13.42 4.39
C LEU A 251 -3.60 -14.49 3.58
N PHE A 252 -2.89 -15.45 2.98
CA PHE A 252 -3.46 -16.49 2.12
C PHE A 252 -4.51 -17.31 2.86
N VAL A 253 -4.20 -17.76 4.07
CA VAL A 253 -5.10 -18.57 4.88
C VAL A 253 -6.21 -17.75 5.55
N ARG A 254 -5.95 -16.46 5.80
CA ARG A 254 -6.95 -15.48 6.28
C ARG A 254 -7.99 -15.11 5.23
N SER A 255 -7.65 -15.28 3.96
CA SER A 255 -8.55 -14.98 2.83
C SER A 255 -8.97 -16.23 2.07
N LEU A 256 -8.73 -17.42 2.64
CA LEU A 256 -8.97 -18.70 2.00
C LEU A 256 -10.47 -18.92 1.75
N ARG A 257 -10.78 -19.45 0.56
CA ARG A 257 -12.12 -19.82 0.12
C ARG A 257 -12.06 -21.19 -0.55
N ASP A 258 -13.01 -22.05 -0.22
CA ASP A 258 -13.26 -23.27 -0.98
C ASP A 258 -14.09 -22.94 -2.24
N ASN A 259 -13.61 -23.35 -3.41
CA ASN A 259 -14.29 -23.14 -4.67
C ASN A 259 -15.35 -24.22 -4.98
N GLY A 260 -15.50 -25.24 -4.14
CA GLY A 260 -16.49 -26.31 -4.29
C GLY A 260 -16.18 -27.31 -5.41
N ASN A 261 -14.99 -27.22 -6.01
CA ASN A 261 -14.54 -28.07 -7.11
C ASN A 261 -13.19 -28.76 -6.82
N GLY A 262 -12.83 -28.87 -5.53
CA GLY A 262 -11.54 -29.44 -5.10
C GLY A 262 -10.36 -28.49 -5.27
N THR A 263 -10.61 -27.17 -5.37
CA THR A 263 -9.57 -26.14 -5.37
C THR A 263 -9.88 -25.09 -4.31
N TYR A 264 -8.82 -24.44 -3.83
CA TYR A 264 -8.93 -23.34 -2.87
C TYR A 264 -8.40 -22.06 -3.49
N SER A 265 -8.94 -20.92 -3.04
CA SER A 265 -8.47 -19.61 -3.45
C SER A 265 -8.17 -18.73 -2.26
N GLY A 266 -7.10 -17.95 -2.35
CA GLY A 266 -6.71 -16.99 -1.30
C GLY A 266 -5.90 -15.85 -1.90
N LEU A 267 -5.76 -14.76 -1.16
CA LEU A 267 -4.96 -13.61 -1.56
C LEU A 267 -3.47 -13.89 -1.40
N ASP A 268 -2.69 -13.43 -2.38
CA ASP A 268 -1.23 -13.41 -2.32
C ASP A 268 -0.66 -12.06 -2.76
N PHE A 269 0.58 -11.80 -2.30
CA PHE A 269 1.37 -10.64 -2.68
C PHE A 269 1.99 -10.87 -4.06
N TYR A 270 1.73 -9.97 -5.01
CA TYR A 270 2.27 -10.10 -6.36
C TYR A 270 2.84 -8.77 -6.84
N ASP A 271 4.17 -8.74 -7.00
CA ASP A 271 4.97 -7.52 -7.25
C ASP A 271 4.71 -6.37 -6.25
N VAL A 272 4.38 -6.73 -5.01
CA VAL A 272 4.28 -5.82 -3.87
C VAL A 272 5.07 -6.35 -2.69
N TRP A 273 5.63 -5.43 -1.91
CA TRP A 273 6.57 -5.72 -0.82
C TRP A 273 6.17 -4.98 0.45
N LEU A 274 6.39 -5.63 1.60
CA LEU A 274 6.01 -5.07 2.90
C LEU A 274 6.79 -3.77 3.18
N ASP A 275 8.07 -3.73 2.78
CA ASP A 275 8.97 -2.59 2.97
C ASP A 275 8.51 -1.24 2.39
N LYS A 276 7.77 -1.27 1.28
CA LYS A 276 7.44 -0.11 0.46
C LYS A 276 5.94 0.06 0.27
N ASP A 277 5.21 -1.03 0.16
CA ASP A 277 3.80 -1.00 -0.26
C ASP A 277 2.83 -1.02 0.92
N ALA A 278 3.35 -1.06 2.16
CA ALA A 278 2.61 -0.87 3.39
C ALA A 278 2.97 0.46 4.09
N VAL A 279 2.05 0.97 4.91
CA VAL A 279 2.26 2.14 5.79
C VAL A 279 1.99 1.79 7.24
N LEU A 280 2.54 2.59 8.14
CA LEU A 280 2.43 2.39 9.57
C LEU A 280 1.53 3.44 10.22
N ALA A 281 0.48 3.01 10.90
CA ALA A 281 -0.34 3.91 11.70
C ALA A 281 0.40 4.37 12.98
N PRO A 282 -0.01 5.50 13.59
CA PRO A 282 0.63 6.00 14.81
C PRO A 282 0.64 5.04 16.00
N ASP A 283 -0.26 4.06 16.00
CA ASP A 283 -0.37 3.02 17.03
C ASP A 283 0.45 1.76 16.73
N GLY A 284 1.24 1.75 15.65
CA GLY A 284 2.08 0.62 15.24
C GLY A 284 1.42 -0.36 14.29
N THR A 285 0.13 -0.22 14.00
CA THR A 285 -0.58 -1.10 13.07
C THR A 285 -0.07 -0.91 11.64
N ILE A 286 0.27 -2.00 10.96
CA ILE A 286 0.68 -2.00 9.56
C ILE A 286 -0.56 -2.10 8.66
N PHE A 287 -0.71 -1.15 7.74
CA PHE A 287 -1.78 -1.12 6.73
C PHE A 287 -1.21 -1.29 5.33
N TRP A 288 -1.74 -2.25 4.57
CA TRP A 288 -1.33 -2.45 3.17
C TRP A 288 -1.91 -1.34 2.28
N ALA A 289 -1.06 -0.63 1.54
CA ALA A 289 -1.47 0.50 0.72
C ALA A 289 -1.53 0.16 -0.77
N ASP A 290 -0.61 -0.62 -1.32
CA ASP A 290 -0.64 -1.02 -2.73
C ASP A 290 -1.52 -2.27 -2.93
N LEU A 291 -2.83 -2.05 -3.06
CA LEU A 291 -3.84 -3.12 -3.10
C LEU A 291 -3.95 -3.81 -4.45
N GLU A 292 -3.49 -3.20 -5.55
CA GLU A 292 -3.57 -3.84 -6.87
C GLU A 292 -2.61 -5.03 -7.03
N GLY A 293 -1.59 -5.12 -6.16
CA GLY A 293 -0.71 -6.28 -6.06
C GLY A 293 -1.28 -7.43 -5.23
N LEU A 294 -2.45 -7.27 -4.60
CA LEU A 294 -3.14 -8.35 -3.92
C LEU A 294 -3.99 -9.14 -4.93
N GLN A 295 -3.59 -10.37 -5.22
CA GLN A 295 -4.27 -11.19 -6.22
C GLN A 295 -4.81 -12.47 -5.63
N MET A 296 -6.03 -12.84 -6.06
CA MET A 296 -6.58 -14.15 -5.77
C MET A 296 -5.82 -15.20 -6.58
N ILE A 297 -5.12 -16.09 -5.90
CA ILE A 297 -4.49 -17.26 -6.50
C ILE A 297 -5.40 -18.47 -6.28
N VAL A 298 -5.38 -19.42 -7.22
CA VAL A 298 -6.12 -20.68 -7.13
C VAL A 298 -5.10 -21.81 -6.95
N ILE A 299 -5.31 -22.64 -5.93
CA ILE A 299 -4.49 -23.82 -5.65
C ILE A 299 -5.34 -25.07 -5.84
N GLY A 300 -4.84 -25.97 -6.68
CA GLY A 300 -5.39 -27.31 -6.89
C GLY A 300 -4.35 -28.37 -6.56
N GLY A 301 -4.75 -29.63 -6.71
CA GLY A 301 -3.85 -30.79 -6.60
C GLY A 301 -4.35 -31.92 -7.49
N ARG A 302 -3.46 -32.84 -7.86
CA ARG A 302 -3.82 -34.06 -8.60
C ARG A 302 -4.70 -34.99 -7.76
N ASP A 303 -4.45 -34.98 -6.47
CA ASP A 303 -5.22 -35.67 -5.44
C ASP A 303 -5.26 -34.81 -4.17
N ARG A 304 -5.84 -35.36 -3.11
CA ARG A 304 -6.00 -34.65 -1.85
C ARG A 304 -4.67 -34.35 -1.15
N ALA A 305 -3.70 -35.27 -1.18
CA ALA A 305 -2.43 -35.07 -0.50
C ALA A 305 -1.58 -34.02 -1.24
N ASP A 306 -1.62 -34.04 -2.57
CA ASP A 306 -0.98 -33.03 -3.43
C ASP A 306 -1.58 -31.62 -3.20
N LEU A 307 -2.90 -31.54 -2.99
CA LEU A 307 -3.58 -30.28 -2.67
C LEU A 307 -3.17 -29.73 -1.30
N GLU A 308 -3.18 -30.58 -0.26
CA GLU A 308 -2.79 -30.21 1.10
C GLU A 308 -1.32 -29.73 1.11
N PHE A 309 -0.43 -30.45 0.42
CA PHE A 309 0.97 -30.04 0.23
C PHE A 309 1.12 -28.68 -0.46
N ASN A 310 0.42 -28.45 -1.57
CA ASN A 310 0.51 -27.18 -2.31
C ASN A 310 0.01 -25.98 -1.47
N ILE A 311 -0.99 -26.20 -0.61
CA ILE A 311 -1.47 -25.18 0.34
C ILE A 311 -0.42 -24.91 1.42
N GLU A 312 0.18 -25.94 1.99
CA GLU A 312 1.27 -25.80 2.97
C GLU A 312 2.49 -25.07 2.41
N GLU A 313 2.92 -25.43 1.20
CA GLU A 313 4.00 -24.74 0.48
C GLU A 313 3.64 -23.26 0.29
N LYS A 314 2.38 -22.98 -0.05
CA LYS A 314 1.92 -21.61 -0.22
C LYS A 314 1.99 -20.79 1.06
N MET A 315 1.57 -21.37 2.19
CA MET A 315 1.68 -20.73 3.52
C MET A 315 3.14 -20.35 3.80
N GLU A 316 4.06 -21.30 3.60
CA GLU A 316 5.48 -21.12 3.87
C GLU A 316 6.13 -20.05 2.96
N HIS A 317 5.82 -20.10 1.66
CA HIS A 317 6.30 -19.12 0.71
C HIS A 317 5.83 -17.70 1.04
N GLN A 318 4.60 -17.53 1.53
CA GLN A 318 4.08 -16.22 1.89
C GLN A 318 4.78 -15.67 3.14
N ILE A 319 5.04 -16.51 4.15
CA ILE A 319 5.79 -16.10 5.34
C ILE A 319 7.20 -15.68 4.95
N TYR A 320 7.96 -16.52 4.24
CA TYR A 320 9.35 -16.21 3.90
C TYR A 320 9.51 -14.96 3.04
N ARG A 321 8.50 -14.60 2.24
CA ARG A 321 8.54 -13.41 1.38
C ARG A 321 8.72 -12.10 2.14
N SER A 322 8.16 -11.99 3.35
CA SER A 322 8.17 -10.74 4.12
C SER A 322 8.68 -10.89 5.55
N LEU A 323 9.02 -12.11 5.99
CA LEU A 323 9.50 -12.37 7.35
C LEU A 323 10.75 -11.56 7.68
N TYR A 324 11.72 -11.47 6.76
CA TYR A 324 12.94 -10.71 6.99
C TYR A 324 12.66 -9.22 7.22
N GLU A 325 11.87 -8.61 6.34
CA GLU A 325 11.49 -7.19 6.41
C GLU A 325 10.75 -6.89 7.73
N PHE A 326 9.82 -7.78 8.10
CA PHE A 326 9.06 -7.70 9.35
C PHE A 326 9.97 -7.80 10.58
N MET A 327 10.84 -8.83 10.64
CA MET A 327 11.72 -9.05 11.79
C MET A 327 12.75 -7.93 11.95
N TYR A 328 13.30 -7.44 10.84
CA TYR A 328 14.25 -6.33 10.88
C TYR A 328 13.59 -5.04 11.38
N ALA A 329 12.31 -4.81 11.07
CA ALA A 329 11.59 -3.61 11.48
C ALA A 329 11.23 -3.67 12.95
N TYR A 330 10.77 -4.85 13.40
CA TYR A 330 10.61 -5.16 14.81
C TYR A 330 11.89 -4.88 15.60
N GLU A 331 13.06 -5.33 15.11
CA GLU A 331 14.34 -5.07 15.76
C GLU A 331 14.66 -3.58 15.87
N GLN A 332 14.41 -2.77 14.84
CA GLN A 332 14.65 -1.33 14.91
C GLN A 332 13.75 -0.66 15.95
N ILE A 333 12.45 -0.98 15.95
CA ILE A 333 11.47 -0.42 16.91
C ILE A 333 11.86 -0.83 18.35
N GLU A 334 12.19 -2.10 18.56
CA GLU A 334 12.58 -2.62 19.87
C GLU A 334 13.90 -1.99 20.36
N ARG A 335 14.90 -1.87 19.48
CA ARG A 335 16.17 -1.22 19.81
C ARG A 335 15.94 0.24 20.24
N GLU A 336 15.06 0.96 19.56
CA GLU A 336 14.73 2.33 19.87
C GLU A 336 13.98 2.44 21.22
N ARG A 337 13.03 1.54 21.48
CA ARG A 337 12.36 1.43 22.79
C ARG A 337 13.36 1.22 23.91
N VAL A 338 14.27 0.25 23.78
CA VAL A 338 15.31 -0.04 24.78
C VAL A 338 16.22 1.17 25.00
N ARG A 339 16.65 1.82 23.92
CA ARG A 339 17.50 3.02 23.97
C ARG A 339 16.85 4.15 24.77
N ARG A 340 15.53 4.37 24.60
CA ARG A 340 14.78 5.45 25.27
C ARG A 340 14.40 5.13 26.71
N PHE A 341 13.97 3.90 26.98
CA PHE A 341 13.27 3.57 28.23
C PHE A 341 14.01 2.56 29.12
N GLY A 342 15.15 2.00 28.70
CA GLY A 342 16.08 1.29 29.60
C GLY A 342 15.68 -0.11 30.06
N HIS A 343 14.72 -0.77 29.38
CA HIS A 343 14.23 -2.11 29.74
C HIS A 343 14.82 -3.20 28.82
N ILE A 344 15.99 -3.71 29.20
CA ILE A 344 16.69 -4.76 28.45
C ILE A 344 16.16 -6.13 28.88
N THR A 345 15.42 -6.77 27.98
CA THR A 345 15.07 -8.20 28.05
C THR A 345 15.87 -8.93 26.97
N ASP A 346 16.12 -10.24 27.15
CA ASP A 346 16.63 -11.04 26.05
C ASP A 346 15.69 -10.90 24.82
N ARG A 347 16.28 -10.72 23.64
CA ARG A 347 15.55 -10.35 22.42
C ARG A 347 14.47 -11.37 22.04
N LYS A 348 14.83 -12.65 22.08
CA LYS A 348 13.93 -13.74 21.69
C LYS A 348 12.83 -13.91 22.75
N THR A 349 13.15 -13.72 24.04
CA THR A 349 12.19 -13.73 25.15
C THR A 349 11.18 -12.59 25.04
N GLN A 350 11.64 -11.38 24.70
CA GLN A 350 10.80 -10.22 24.47
C GLN A 350 9.84 -10.44 23.30
N PHE A 351 10.34 -11.01 22.19
CA PHE A 351 9.51 -11.30 21.04
C PHE A 351 8.49 -12.40 21.33
N GLU A 352 8.86 -13.44 22.07
CA GLU A 352 7.91 -14.48 22.54
C GLU A 352 6.79 -13.87 23.38
N TYR A 353 7.10 -12.95 24.30
CA TYR A 353 6.10 -12.24 25.10
C TYR A 353 5.13 -11.45 24.22
N LEU A 354 5.67 -10.65 23.28
CA LEU A 354 4.86 -9.86 22.35
C LEU A 354 3.98 -10.72 21.44
N LEU A 355 4.49 -11.85 20.93
CA LEU A 355 3.71 -12.77 20.14
C LEU A 355 2.52 -13.34 20.92
N LYS A 356 2.72 -13.71 22.19
CA LYS A 356 1.65 -14.24 23.04
C LYS A 356 0.53 -13.23 23.26
N ASP A 357 0.88 -11.98 23.51
CA ASP A 357 -0.12 -10.92 23.70
C ASP A 357 -0.80 -10.58 22.36
N ALA A 358 -0.03 -10.38 21.30
CA ALA A 358 -0.53 -10.01 19.97
C ALA A 358 -1.49 -11.06 19.36
N LEU A 359 -1.26 -12.35 19.62
CA LEU A 359 -2.00 -13.47 19.03
C LEU A 359 -3.07 -14.07 19.94
N LYS A 360 -3.25 -13.55 21.16
CA LYS A 360 -4.18 -14.11 22.17
C LYS A 360 -5.62 -14.29 21.66
N GLU A 361 -6.05 -13.42 20.76
CA GLU A 361 -7.40 -13.40 20.17
C GLU A 361 -7.37 -13.56 18.65
N ASP A 362 -6.26 -14.05 18.09
CA ASP A 362 -6.17 -14.29 16.65
C ASP A 362 -6.96 -15.56 16.27
N GLU A 363 -7.83 -15.46 15.27
CA GLU A 363 -8.71 -16.56 14.87
C GLU A 363 -8.04 -17.58 13.92
N VAL A 364 -6.85 -17.27 13.41
CA VAL A 364 -6.15 -18.10 12.40
C VAL A 364 -4.83 -18.65 12.92
N VAL A 365 -4.12 -17.93 13.79
CA VAL A 365 -2.77 -18.29 14.25
C VAL A 365 -2.72 -18.44 15.75
N ASP A 366 -2.28 -19.61 16.21
CA ASP A 366 -1.97 -19.88 17.62
C ASP A 366 -0.45 -20.09 17.82
N LEU A 367 -0.01 -20.24 19.07
CA LEU A 367 1.37 -20.44 19.44
C LEU A 367 1.60 -21.79 20.13
N HIS A 368 2.66 -22.47 19.72
CA HIS A 368 3.14 -23.67 20.38
C HIS A 368 4.58 -23.49 20.84
N ARG A 369 4.82 -23.57 22.16
CA ARG A 369 6.17 -23.55 22.75
C ARG A 369 6.64 -24.99 22.95
N SER A 370 7.69 -25.38 22.23
CA SER A 370 8.44 -26.62 22.47
C SER A 370 9.57 -26.36 23.48
N GLN A 371 10.47 -27.32 23.72
CA GLN A 371 11.63 -27.09 24.59
C GLN A 371 12.58 -26.05 23.98
N ASP A 372 12.90 -26.19 22.69
CA ASP A 372 13.95 -25.43 22.02
C ASP A 372 13.41 -24.47 20.94
N SER A 373 12.10 -24.40 20.73
CA SER A 373 11.50 -23.51 19.72
C SER A 373 10.17 -22.90 20.16
N LEU A 374 9.79 -21.82 19.47
CA LEU A 374 8.44 -21.29 19.43
C LEU A 374 7.92 -21.41 17.99
N GLU A 375 6.76 -22.01 17.83
CA GLU A 375 6.12 -22.28 16.54
C GLU A 375 4.82 -21.48 16.43
N LEU A 376 4.57 -20.91 15.25
CA LEU A 376 3.23 -20.48 14.83
C LEU A 376 2.45 -21.73 14.40
N VAL A 377 1.28 -21.96 14.98
CA VAL A 377 0.32 -22.95 14.52
C VAL A 377 -0.68 -22.23 13.64
N ILE A 378 -0.48 -22.35 12.33
CA ILE A 378 -1.22 -21.60 11.30
C ILE A 378 -2.39 -22.46 10.85
N GLY A 379 -3.61 -22.07 11.20
CA GLY A 379 -4.85 -22.65 10.69
C GLY A 379 -5.33 -21.94 9.43
N ASN A 380 -6.65 -21.82 9.29
CA ASN A 380 -7.30 -21.11 8.19
C ASN A 380 -8.70 -20.64 8.60
N ILE A 381 -9.22 -19.65 7.89
CA ILE A 381 -10.51 -19.06 8.21
C ILE A 381 -11.72 -19.99 7.98
N LEU A 382 -11.52 -21.12 7.29
CA LEU A 382 -12.55 -22.12 7.07
C LEU A 382 -12.67 -23.11 8.25
N GLY A 383 -11.73 -23.07 9.20
CA GLY A 383 -11.68 -24.01 10.33
C GLY A 383 -11.23 -25.42 9.96
N GLU A 384 -10.62 -25.61 8.78
CA GLU A 384 -10.19 -26.93 8.34
C GLU A 384 -8.86 -27.33 8.98
N GLU A 385 -8.87 -28.14 10.05
CA GLU A 385 -7.66 -28.55 10.77
C GLU A 385 -6.59 -29.22 9.90
N ARG A 386 -7.00 -29.92 8.83
CA ARG A 386 -6.09 -30.58 7.88
C ARG A 386 -5.30 -29.60 7.01
N LEU A 387 -5.77 -28.36 6.89
CA LEU A 387 -5.08 -27.28 6.18
C LEU A 387 -4.40 -26.37 7.22
N SER A 388 -3.63 -27.00 8.10
CA SER A 388 -2.84 -26.29 9.11
C SER A 388 -1.36 -26.62 8.96
N LYS A 389 -0.51 -25.67 9.37
CA LYS A 389 0.94 -25.83 9.31
C LYS A 389 1.59 -25.24 10.55
N ARG A 390 2.65 -25.91 11.01
CA ARG A 390 3.54 -25.36 12.03
C ARG A 390 4.72 -24.68 11.36
N PHE A 391 5.03 -23.47 11.80
CA PHE A 391 6.18 -22.71 11.32
C PHE A 391 7.03 -22.24 12.51
N THR A 392 8.29 -22.65 12.55
CA THR A 392 9.23 -22.22 13.60
C THR A 392 9.56 -20.74 13.42
N ILE A 393 9.11 -19.89 14.35
CA ILE A 393 9.35 -18.44 14.32
C ILE A 393 10.55 -18.05 15.20
N LEU A 394 10.80 -18.80 16.28
CA LEU A 394 12.00 -18.69 17.10
C LEU A 394 12.58 -20.08 17.34
N ASP A 395 13.90 -20.17 17.26
CA ASP A 395 14.70 -21.34 17.59
C ASP A 395 15.75 -20.90 18.63
N TRP A 396 16.05 -21.71 19.65
CA TRP A 396 16.77 -21.29 20.85
C TRP A 396 18.24 -21.68 20.91
#